data_AF-A0A7R7VWV2-F1
#
_entry.id   AF-A0A7R7VWV2-F1
#
_cell.length_a   1.000
_cell.length_b   1.000
_cell.length_c   1.000
_cell.angle_alpha   90.00
_cell.angle_beta   90.00
_cell.angle_gamma   90.00
#
_symmetry.space_group_name_H-M   'P 1'
#
loop_
_entity.id
_entity.type
_entity.pdbx_description
1 polymer ?
#
loop_
_entity_poly.entity_id
_entity_poly.type
_entity_poly.pdbx_seq_one_letter_code
_entity_poly.pdbx_strand_id
1 'polypeptide(L)'
;MPKEKGSVYPRNTTSLENGENVPHEGRLYASTSSDQNMKDPDVIIIDWNGIEDSRNPMNWKPFQQYSQVFVVSAITLLTSLAASMFSPGVSQMMEEFHSSNQELGILVVSIYVLGLALGPLVLAPMSEQYGRLVIYHSCMALFLVFTIACAVSKSLTQLIVFRFFAGCSGSAPIAMGGGTVSDVFPPQARGAAMSIWAVGPLLGPVIGPVAGGFLVCVPLEP
;
A
#
# COMPACT_ATOMS: atom_id res chain seq x y z
N MET A 1 -33.56 -31.12 -24.08
CA MET A 1 -33.35 -29.68 -23.77
C MET A 1 -32.88 -29.58 -22.32
N PRO A 2 -31.99 -28.66 -21.91
CA PRO A 2 -30.75 -28.09 -22.50
C PRO A 2 -29.49 -28.75 -21.82
N LYS A 3 -28.19 -28.36 -21.95
CA LYS A 3 -27.42 -27.51 -22.89
C LYS A 3 -25.92 -27.93 -22.95
N GLU A 4 -25.16 -27.14 -23.69
CA GLU A 4 -23.69 -26.90 -23.78
C GLU A 4 -22.88 -26.85 -22.46
N LYS A 5 -21.54 -26.91 -22.42
CA LYS A 5 -20.48 -26.82 -23.46
C LYS A 5 -19.20 -27.56 -22.99
N GLY A 6 -18.37 -28.08 -23.90
CA GLY A 6 -17.12 -28.78 -23.54
C GLY A 6 -15.87 -27.89 -23.55
N SER A 7 -14.79 -28.35 -22.90
CA SER A 7 -13.41 -27.96 -23.18
C SER A 7 -12.48 -29.16 -23.02
N VAL A 8 -11.49 -29.27 -23.89
CA VAL A 8 -10.66 -30.46 -24.09
C VAL A 8 -9.36 -30.34 -23.31
N TYR A 9 -9.07 -31.32 -22.45
CA TYR A 9 -7.72 -31.58 -21.94
C TYR A 9 -7.19 -32.88 -22.57
N PRO A 10 -5.97 -32.90 -23.13
CA PRO A 10 -5.38 -34.13 -23.65
C PRO A 10 -5.00 -35.07 -22.49
N ARG A 11 -5.55 -36.29 -22.48
CA ARG A 11 -5.01 -37.39 -21.68
C ARG A 11 -3.77 -37.93 -22.39
N ASN A 12 -2.59 -37.71 -21.81
CA ASN A 12 -1.46 -38.60 -22.06
C ASN A 12 -1.42 -39.66 -20.96
N THR A 13 -1.88 -40.87 -21.31
CA THR A 13 -1.67 -42.08 -20.54
C THR A 13 -0.28 -42.62 -20.82
N THR A 14 0.55 -42.74 -19.79
CA THR A 14 1.75 -43.60 -19.83
C THR A 14 1.72 -44.46 -18.58
N SER A 15 1.13 -45.65 -18.71
CA SER A 15 1.19 -46.67 -17.67
C SER A 15 2.58 -47.31 -17.68
N LEU A 16 3.30 -47.23 -16.57
CA LEU A 16 4.28 -48.25 -16.18
C LEU A 16 4.19 -48.46 -14.67
N GLU A 17 4.21 -49.72 -14.28
CA GLU A 17 4.29 -50.15 -12.89
C GLU A 17 5.60 -49.66 -12.25
N ASN A 18 5.53 -49.22 -10.99
CA ASN A 18 6.14 -49.96 -9.89
C ASN A 18 5.67 -49.37 -8.55
N GLY A 19 5.31 -50.24 -7.61
CA GLY A 19 4.81 -49.82 -6.31
C GLY A 19 5.93 -49.66 -5.28
N GLU A 20 6.18 -48.43 -4.83
CA GLU A 20 6.81 -48.15 -3.54
C GLU A 20 5.96 -47.13 -2.77
N ASN A 21 5.60 -47.49 -1.54
CA ASN A 21 4.83 -46.63 -0.64
C ASN A 21 5.78 -45.62 0.02
N VAL A 22 5.63 -44.32 -0.29
CA VAL A 22 6.38 -43.23 0.35
C VAL A 22 5.39 -42.34 1.13
N PRO A 23 5.65 -41.96 2.39
CA PRO A 23 4.64 -41.31 3.23
C PRO A 23 4.19 -39.92 2.73
N HIS A 24 2.91 -39.61 2.94
CA HIS A 24 2.32 -38.32 2.60
C HIS A 24 2.78 -37.21 3.57
N GLU A 25 3.70 -36.34 3.16
CA GLU A 25 3.87 -35.04 3.82
C GLU A 25 4.38 -33.92 2.88
N GLY A 26 3.65 -32.79 2.87
CA GLY A 26 4.18 -31.46 2.58
C GLY A 26 4.94 -31.20 1.27
N ARG A 27 4.31 -31.29 0.09
CA ARG A 27 4.83 -30.61 -1.12
C ARG A 27 3.78 -30.30 -2.20
N LEU A 28 3.05 -29.19 -2.01
CA LEU A 28 2.18 -28.58 -3.04
C LEU A 28 2.64 -27.15 -3.40
N TYR A 29 3.95 -27.01 -3.63
CA TYR A 29 4.58 -25.90 -4.37
C TYR A 29 5.75 -26.41 -5.24
N ALA A 30 5.54 -27.55 -5.88
CA ALA A 30 6.36 -27.97 -7.00
C ALA A 30 5.66 -27.54 -8.30
N SER A 31 5.74 -26.24 -8.64
CA SER A 31 5.62 -25.83 -10.04
C SER A 31 6.89 -26.29 -10.74
N THR A 32 6.83 -27.48 -11.32
CA THR A 32 7.94 -28.13 -12.02
C THR A 32 8.40 -27.29 -13.21
N SER A 33 9.37 -26.41 -13.00
CA SER A 33 10.21 -25.81 -14.05
C SER A 33 11.40 -26.73 -14.35
N SER A 34 11.13 -28.00 -14.66
CA SER A 34 12.13 -28.93 -15.19
C SER A 34 12.29 -28.75 -16.70
N ASP A 35 12.55 -27.52 -17.15
CA ASP A 35 13.01 -27.21 -18.52
C ASP A 35 14.51 -26.89 -18.48
N GLN A 36 15.31 -27.92 -18.17
CA GLN A 36 16.78 -27.80 -18.17
C GLN A 36 17.40 -27.80 -19.59
N ASN A 37 16.61 -27.65 -20.66
CA ASN A 37 17.17 -27.70 -22.02
C ASN A 37 16.48 -26.81 -23.06
N MET A 38 16.29 -25.53 -22.75
CA MET A 38 16.07 -24.48 -23.75
C MET A 38 16.98 -23.28 -23.46
N LYS A 39 18.30 -23.45 -23.69
CA LYS A 39 19.24 -22.33 -23.74
C LYS A 39 19.09 -21.61 -25.08
N ASP A 40 18.02 -20.85 -25.22
CA ASP A 40 17.94 -19.80 -26.22
C ASP A 40 18.90 -18.68 -25.77
N PRO A 41 19.99 -18.39 -26.50
CA PRO A 41 21.09 -17.55 -25.99
C PRO A 41 20.69 -16.10 -25.70
N ASP A 42 19.52 -15.65 -26.20
CA ASP A 42 19.01 -14.30 -26.02
C ASP A 42 18.07 -14.14 -24.80
N VAL A 43 17.71 -15.23 -24.09
CA VAL A 43 16.77 -15.19 -22.95
C VAL A 43 17.53 -15.24 -21.61
N ILE A 44 17.81 -14.06 -21.06
CA ILE A 44 18.36 -13.92 -19.69
C ILE A 44 17.22 -13.97 -18.67
N ILE A 45 17.01 -15.12 -18.04
CA ILE A 45 16.09 -15.27 -16.92
C ILE A 45 16.74 -14.68 -15.66
N ILE A 46 16.23 -13.54 -15.21
CA ILE A 46 16.66 -12.90 -13.95
C ILE A 46 15.74 -13.43 -12.83
N ASP A 47 16.24 -14.39 -12.07
CA ASP A 47 15.59 -14.93 -10.86
C ASP A 47 16.54 -14.79 -9.65
N TRP A 48 16.04 -15.07 -8.45
CA TRP A 48 16.82 -15.13 -7.23
C TRP A 48 17.89 -16.24 -7.30
N ASN A 49 18.95 -16.13 -6.51
CA ASN A 49 20.13 -17.00 -6.56
C ASN A 49 19.89 -18.36 -5.84
N GLY A 50 18.78 -19.01 -6.15
CA GLY A 50 18.33 -20.27 -5.56
C GLY A 50 17.34 -20.09 -4.40
N ILE A 51 16.87 -21.24 -3.89
CA ILE A 51 15.78 -21.35 -2.90
C ILE A 51 16.14 -20.64 -1.57
N GLU A 52 17.42 -20.53 -1.24
CA GLU A 52 17.94 -19.92 0.01
C GLU A 52 18.39 -18.45 -0.16
N ASP A 53 18.08 -17.76 -1.27
CA ASP A 53 18.52 -16.37 -1.46
C ASP A 53 17.91 -15.44 -0.39
N SER A 54 18.76 -14.86 0.45
CA SER A 54 18.40 -13.91 1.52
C SER A 54 17.81 -12.59 0.99
N ARG A 55 17.96 -12.30 -0.32
CA ARG A 55 17.35 -11.15 -0.98
C ARG A 55 15.86 -11.39 -1.31
N ASN A 56 15.41 -12.64 -1.39
CA ASN A 56 14.00 -12.96 -1.58
C ASN A 56 13.23 -12.71 -0.25
N PRO A 57 12.27 -11.78 -0.21
CA PRO A 57 11.53 -11.45 1.01
C PRO A 57 10.64 -12.59 1.54
N MET A 58 10.33 -13.59 0.71
CA MET A 58 9.60 -14.79 1.15
C MET A 58 10.44 -15.70 2.06
N ASN A 59 11.77 -15.62 1.98
CA ASN A 59 12.72 -16.39 2.79
C ASN A 59 13.07 -15.72 4.12
N TRP A 60 12.59 -14.49 4.37
CA TRP A 60 12.90 -13.76 5.59
C TRP A 60 12.27 -14.39 6.83
N LYS A 61 12.89 -14.17 7.99
CA LYS A 61 12.33 -14.64 9.26
C LYS A 61 10.97 -13.98 9.50
N PRO A 62 9.96 -14.67 10.07
CA PRO A 62 8.62 -14.12 10.26
C PRO A 62 8.62 -12.74 10.93
N PHE A 63 9.48 -12.51 11.93
CA PHE A 63 9.65 -11.20 12.58
C PHE A 63 10.00 -10.07 11.59
N GLN A 64 10.87 -10.32 10.60
CA GLN A 64 11.24 -9.33 9.59
C GLN A 64 10.05 -9.08 8.64
N GLN A 65 9.36 -10.13 8.20
CA GLN A 65 8.18 -10.04 7.33
C GLN A 65 7.05 -9.23 7.98
N TYR A 66 6.69 -9.56 9.23
CA TYR A 66 5.67 -8.82 9.98
C TYR A 66 6.12 -7.40 10.35
N SER A 67 7.40 -7.18 10.63
CA SER A 67 7.94 -5.83 10.87
C SER A 67 7.77 -4.92 9.65
N GLN A 68 8.04 -5.41 8.43
CA GLN A 68 7.80 -4.65 7.20
C GLN A 68 6.31 -4.31 7.01
N VAL A 69 5.41 -5.28 7.22
CA VAL A 69 3.96 -5.05 7.13
C VAL A 69 3.48 -4.06 8.19
N PHE A 70 4.00 -4.14 9.41
CA PHE A 70 3.70 -3.19 10.48
C PHE A 70 4.18 -1.77 10.14
N VAL A 71 5.41 -1.62 9.62
CA VAL A 71 5.93 -0.32 9.16
C VAL A 71 5.03 0.25 8.08
N VAL A 72 4.72 -0.51 7.03
CA VAL A 72 3.84 -0.05 5.94
C VAL A 72 2.44 0.31 6.44
N SER A 73 1.88 -0.48 7.37
CA SER A 73 0.60 -0.19 8.04
C SER A 73 0.65 1.12 8.83
N ALA A 74 1.75 1.38 9.55
CA ALA A 74 1.93 2.60 10.34
C ALA A 74 2.08 3.86 9.48
N ILE A 75 2.80 3.82 8.34
CA ILE A 75 2.83 4.97 7.41
C ILE A 75 1.46 5.17 6.73
N THR A 76 0.73 4.11 6.40
CA THR A 76 -0.66 4.24 5.91
C THR A 76 -1.60 4.83 6.97
N LEU A 77 -1.44 4.46 8.25
CA LEU A 77 -2.16 5.07 9.37
C LEU A 77 -1.88 6.57 9.41
N LEU A 78 -0.61 7.00 9.34
CA LEU A 78 -0.23 8.41 9.41
C LEU A 78 -0.86 9.26 8.28
N THR A 79 -0.87 8.76 7.04
CA THR A 79 -1.46 9.52 5.92
C THR A 79 -2.99 9.57 5.98
N SER A 80 -3.63 8.54 6.52
CA SER A 80 -5.08 8.50 6.77
C SER A 80 -5.51 9.33 8.01
N LEU A 81 -4.65 9.39 9.03
CA LEU A 81 -4.82 10.24 10.21
C LEU A 81 -4.73 11.72 9.83
N ALA A 82 -3.72 12.11 9.05
CA ALA A 82 -3.55 13.50 8.57
C ALA A 82 -4.77 14.01 7.77
N ALA A 83 -5.42 13.13 7.01
CA ALA A 83 -6.65 13.44 6.27
C ALA A 83 -7.82 13.81 7.19
N SER A 84 -8.03 12.99 8.22
CA SER A 84 -9.25 12.97 9.04
C SER A 84 -9.16 13.86 10.28
N MET A 85 -7.95 13.99 10.86
CA MET A 85 -7.66 14.87 12.00
C MET A 85 -7.89 16.35 11.69
N PHE A 86 -7.86 16.76 10.43
CA PHE A 86 -8.12 18.14 10.05
C PHE A 86 -9.61 18.53 10.06
N SER A 87 -10.52 17.58 9.84
CA SER A 87 -11.96 17.85 9.72
C SER A 87 -12.58 18.67 10.88
N PRO A 88 -12.33 18.38 12.17
CA PRO A 88 -12.86 19.21 13.27
C PRO A 88 -12.25 20.63 13.35
N GLY A 89 -11.06 20.85 12.77
CA GLY A 89 -10.37 22.15 12.80
C GLY A 89 -10.77 23.11 11.68
N VAL A 90 -11.68 22.72 10.78
CA VAL A 90 -12.06 23.53 9.61
C VAL A 90 -12.64 24.88 10.04
N SER A 91 -13.49 24.94 11.06
CA SER A 91 -14.10 26.21 11.51
C SER A 91 -13.06 27.22 12.01
N GLN A 92 -12.17 26.80 12.92
CA GLN A 92 -11.08 27.65 13.43
C GLN A 92 -10.14 28.09 12.30
N MET A 93 -9.83 27.20 11.36
CA MET A 93 -9.01 27.53 10.20
C MET A 93 -9.65 28.62 9.31
N MET A 94 -10.97 28.59 9.13
CA MET A 94 -11.69 29.63 8.38
C MET A 94 -11.72 30.97 9.14
N GLU A 95 -11.81 30.95 10.46
CA GLU A 95 -11.72 32.14 11.33
C GLU A 95 -10.32 32.79 11.28
N GLU A 96 -9.27 31.98 11.41
CA GLU A 96 -7.85 32.41 11.33
C GLU A 96 -7.51 33.02 9.97
N PHE A 97 -7.98 32.43 8.87
CA PHE A 97 -7.82 33.02 7.53
C PHE A 97 -8.86 34.09 7.19
N HIS A 98 -9.66 34.54 8.16
CA HIS A 98 -10.67 35.60 8.04
C HIS A 98 -11.61 35.43 6.84
N SER A 99 -12.05 34.20 6.58
CA SER A 99 -12.85 33.84 5.41
C SER A 99 -14.23 33.31 5.80
N SER A 100 -15.26 33.89 5.20
CA SER A 100 -16.65 33.44 5.37
C SER A 100 -17.09 32.41 4.31
N ASN A 101 -16.24 32.09 3.33
CA ASN A 101 -16.62 31.18 2.24
C ASN A 101 -16.50 29.71 2.65
N GLN A 102 -17.61 29.12 3.08
CA GLN A 102 -17.72 27.71 3.47
C GLN A 102 -17.28 26.72 2.38
N GLU A 103 -17.43 27.06 1.09
CA GLU A 103 -16.98 26.20 -0.02
C GLU A 103 -15.47 25.98 0.01
N LEU A 104 -14.70 27.02 0.36
CA LEU A 104 -13.24 26.91 0.52
C LEU A 104 -12.87 26.02 1.71
N GLY A 105 -13.61 26.10 2.82
CA GLY A 105 -13.41 25.26 4.00
C GLY A 105 -13.61 23.78 3.68
N ILE A 106 -14.68 23.44 2.95
CA ILE A 106 -14.95 22.08 2.46
C ILE A 106 -13.87 21.65 1.45
N LEU A 107 -13.50 22.52 0.51
CA LEU A 107 -12.48 22.25 -0.51
C LEU A 107 -11.13 21.89 0.12
N VAL A 108 -10.70 22.54 1.21
CA VAL A 108 -9.44 22.23 1.91
C VAL A 108 -9.40 20.78 2.45
N VAL A 109 -10.56 20.19 2.78
CA VAL A 109 -10.67 18.77 3.17
C VAL A 109 -10.75 17.89 1.93
N SER A 110 -11.67 18.19 1.01
CA SER A 110 -11.94 17.35 -0.16
C SER A 110 -10.78 17.29 -1.15
N ILE A 111 -9.98 18.35 -1.28
CA ILE A 111 -8.83 18.39 -2.19
C ILE A 111 -7.71 17.41 -1.78
N TYR A 112 -7.57 17.14 -0.48
CA TYR A 112 -6.64 16.12 0.01
C TYR A 112 -7.13 14.71 -0.39
N VAL A 113 -8.43 14.45 -0.28
CA VAL A 113 -9.05 13.19 -0.72
C VAL A 113 -8.97 13.02 -2.24
N LEU A 114 -9.13 14.11 -3.00
CA LEU A 114 -8.90 14.11 -4.45
C LEU A 114 -7.43 13.78 -4.78
N GLY A 115 -6.47 14.35 -4.03
CA GLY A 115 -5.06 14.00 -4.14
C GLY A 115 -4.80 12.52 -3.84
N LEU A 116 -5.42 11.98 -2.78
CA LEU A 116 -5.37 10.55 -2.45
C LEU A 116 -5.91 9.65 -3.58
N ALA A 117 -6.92 10.11 -4.33
CA ALA A 117 -7.51 9.36 -5.43
C ALA A 117 -6.68 9.45 -6.74
N LEU A 118 -6.05 10.60 -7.01
CA LEU A 118 -5.29 10.83 -8.24
C LEU A 118 -3.82 10.40 -8.13
N GLY A 119 -3.19 10.54 -6.97
CA GLY A 119 -1.79 10.14 -6.72
C GLY A 119 -1.45 8.69 -7.15
N PRO A 120 -2.28 7.67 -6.83
CA PRO A 120 -2.02 6.28 -7.21
C PRO A 120 -1.89 6.06 -8.72
N LEU A 121 -2.55 6.87 -9.56
CA LEU A 121 -2.52 6.72 -11.02
C LEU A 121 -1.11 6.85 -11.61
N VAL A 122 -0.24 7.62 -10.96
CA VAL A 122 1.17 7.79 -11.35
C VAL A 122 2.09 6.99 -10.44
N LEU A 123 1.79 6.94 -9.14
CA LEU A 123 2.67 6.32 -8.14
C LEU A 123 2.69 4.78 -8.21
N ALA A 124 1.55 4.14 -8.52
CA ALA A 124 1.51 2.68 -8.65
C ALA A 124 2.41 2.16 -9.80
N PRO A 125 2.30 2.62 -11.06
CA PRO A 125 3.19 2.16 -12.14
C PRO A 125 4.65 2.58 -11.91
N MET A 126 4.92 3.76 -11.33
CA MET A 126 6.30 4.12 -10.97
C MET A 126 6.91 3.19 -9.91
N SER A 127 6.10 2.60 -9.02
CA SER A 127 6.59 1.62 -8.03
C SER A 127 7.06 0.30 -8.64
N GLU A 128 6.57 -0.04 -9.82
CA GLU A 128 6.96 -1.23 -10.57
C GLU A 128 8.23 -0.97 -11.41
N GLN A 129 8.38 0.24 -11.96
CA GLN A 129 9.54 0.62 -12.77
C GLN A 129 10.79 0.97 -11.94
N TYR A 130 10.63 1.70 -10.83
CA TYR A 130 11.73 2.20 -9.99
C TYR A 130 11.90 1.42 -8.67
N GLY A 131 11.02 0.45 -8.41
CA GLY A 131 10.98 -0.33 -7.17
C GLY A 131 10.26 0.37 -6.02
N ARG A 132 9.47 -0.39 -5.26
CA ARG A 132 8.58 0.15 -4.22
C ARG A 132 9.30 0.97 -3.15
N LEU A 133 10.46 0.52 -2.67
CA LEU A 133 11.19 1.15 -1.55
C LEU A 133 11.60 2.60 -1.86
N VAL A 134 12.06 2.88 -3.08
CA VAL A 134 12.44 4.24 -3.50
C VAL A 134 11.21 5.15 -3.55
N ILE A 135 10.07 4.64 -4.05
CA ILE A 135 8.81 5.38 -4.10
C ILE A 135 8.26 5.61 -2.68
N TYR A 136 8.32 4.63 -1.76
CA TYR A 136 7.96 4.84 -0.35
C TYR A 136 8.74 6.00 0.28
N HIS A 137 10.07 6.01 0.17
CA HIS A 137 10.88 7.06 0.79
C HIS A 137 10.69 8.44 0.12
N SER A 138 10.64 8.51 -1.21
CA SER A 138 10.43 9.78 -1.90
C SER A 138 9.04 10.36 -1.62
N CYS A 139 7.98 9.54 -1.63
CA CYS A 139 6.64 9.98 -1.28
C CYS A 139 6.51 10.38 0.19
N MET A 140 7.13 9.68 1.14
CA MET A 140 7.10 10.08 2.55
C MET A 140 7.89 11.37 2.82
N ALA A 141 9.01 11.59 2.12
CA ALA A 141 9.74 12.86 2.18
C ALA A 141 8.90 14.02 1.63
N LEU A 142 8.26 13.84 0.47
CA LEU A 142 7.34 14.83 -0.11
C LEU A 142 6.13 15.08 0.80
N PHE A 143 5.53 14.02 1.36
CA PHE A 143 4.41 14.13 2.29
C PHE A 143 4.76 14.95 3.53
N LEU A 144 5.94 14.73 4.12
CA LEU A 144 6.46 15.53 5.23
C LEU A 144 6.63 17.00 4.82
N VAL A 145 7.26 17.26 3.67
CA VAL A 145 7.48 18.63 3.16
C VAL A 145 6.15 19.36 2.91
N PHE A 146 5.18 18.72 2.26
CA PHE A 146 3.87 19.33 2.02
C PHE A 146 3.02 19.47 3.29
N THR A 147 3.18 18.58 4.27
CA THR A 147 2.54 18.72 5.59
C THR A 147 3.10 19.91 6.36
N ILE A 148 4.43 20.11 6.35
CA ILE A 148 5.07 21.31 6.90
C ILE A 148 4.62 22.56 6.13
N ALA A 149 4.54 22.50 4.79
CA ALA A 149 4.05 23.60 3.96
C ALA A 149 2.60 24.00 4.29
N CYS A 150 1.72 23.03 4.61
CA CYS A 150 0.38 23.31 5.13
C CYS A 150 0.44 24.07 6.47
N ALA A 151 1.30 23.65 7.40
CA ALA A 151 1.43 24.27 8.72
C ALA A 151 1.98 25.70 8.69
N VAL A 152 2.83 26.05 7.71
CA VAL A 152 3.37 27.42 7.53
C VAL A 152 2.62 28.25 6.48
N SER A 153 1.48 27.76 5.97
CA SER A 153 0.71 28.43 4.93
C SER A 153 0.06 29.73 5.44
N LYS A 154 0.07 30.77 4.62
CA LYS A 154 -0.43 32.12 4.97
C LYS A 154 -1.70 32.52 4.24
N SER A 155 -2.33 31.57 3.55
CA SER A 155 -3.53 31.78 2.74
C SER A 155 -4.21 30.45 2.44
N LEU A 156 -5.55 30.46 2.40
CA LEU A 156 -6.36 29.31 1.97
C LEU A 156 -5.89 28.72 0.63
N THR A 157 -5.54 29.55 -0.35
CA THR A 157 -5.07 29.06 -1.66
C THR A 157 -3.77 28.27 -1.56
N GLN A 158 -2.84 28.72 -0.71
CA GLN A 158 -1.60 27.98 -0.43
C GLN A 158 -1.91 26.66 0.28
N LEU A 159 -2.77 26.70 1.30
CA LEU A 159 -3.20 25.51 2.05
C LEU A 159 -3.88 24.48 1.14
N ILE A 160 -4.76 24.89 0.23
CA ILE A 160 -5.43 24.03 -0.75
C ILE A 160 -4.41 23.34 -1.68
N VAL A 161 -3.45 24.10 -2.21
CA VAL A 161 -2.42 23.55 -3.12
C VAL A 161 -1.50 22.57 -2.37
N PHE A 162 -1.02 22.93 -1.17
CA PHE A 162 -0.20 22.04 -0.36
C PHE A 162 -0.98 20.80 0.10
N ARG A 163 -2.28 20.92 0.39
CA ARG A 163 -3.16 19.79 0.70
C ARG A 163 -3.33 18.83 -0.45
N PHE A 164 -3.48 19.33 -1.68
CA PHE A 164 -3.53 18.48 -2.86
C PHE A 164 -2.26 17.63 -2.98
N PHE A 165 -1.08 18.26 -2.91
CA PHE A 165 0.19 17.55 -3.03
C PHE A 165 0.51 16.65 -1.82
N ALA A 166 0.08 17.01 -0.61
CA ALA A 166 0.12 16.12 0.56
C ALA A 166 -0.77 14.89 0.34
N GLY A 167 -1.97 15.05 -0.21
CA GLY A 167 -2.83 13.93 -0.58
C GLY A 167 -2.19 13.02 -1.63
N CYS A 168 -1.66 13.61 -2.72
CA CYS A 168 -0.98 12.87 -3.78
C CYS A 168 0.23 12.08 -3.29
N SER A 169 1.05 12.64 -2.40
CA SER A 169 2.23 11.96 -1.83
C SER A 169 1.85 10.96 -0.73
N GLY A 170 0.83 11.26 0.07
CA GLY A 170 0.29 10.37 1.10
C GLY A 170 -0.48 9.15 0.59
N SER A 171 -0.80 9.09 -0.72
CA SER A 171 -1.51 7.97 -1.33
C SER A 171 -0.63 6.73 -1.60
N ALA A 172 0.70 6.92 -1.70
CA ALA A 172 1.66 5.87 -2.04
C ALA A 172 1.53 4.63 -1.14
N PRO A 173 1.53 4.72 0.21
CA PRO A 173 1.46 3.53 1.07
C PRO A 173 0.09 2.83 1.06
N ILE A 174 -0.98 3.56 0.73
CA ILE A 174 -2.33 3.00 0.53
C ILE A 174 -2.34 2.13 -0.75
N ALA A 175 -1.82 2.67 -1.86
CA ALA A 175 -1.83 1.98 -3.16
C ALA A 175 -0.84 0.81 -3.23
N MET A 176 0.39 1.02 -2.73
CA MET A 176 1.48 0.03 -2.83
C MET A 176 1.47 -1.00 -1.69
N GLY A 177 0.74 -0.76 -0.61
CA GLY A 177 0.77 -1.60 0.59
C GLY A 177 0.35 -3.04 0.34
N GLY A 178 -0.76 -3.25 -0.36
CA GLY A 178 -1.21 -4.60 -0.74
C GLY A 178 -0.26 -5.33 -1.69
N GLY A 179 0.42 -4.61 -2.57
CA GLY A 179 1.50 -5.16 -3.40
C GLY A 179 2.69 -5.60 -2.55
N THR A 180 3.13 -4.76 -1.61
CA THR A 180 4.24 -5.06 -0.70
C THR A 180 3.98 -6.28 0.17
N VAL A 181 2.75 -6.42 0.72
CA VAL A 181 2.34 -7.63 1.43
C VAL A 181 2.35 -8.86 0.51
N SER A 182 1.97 -8.69 -0.76
CA SER A 182 1.93 -9.78 -1.74
C SER A 182 3.33 -10.26 -2.14
N ASP A 183 4.31 -9.37 -2.18
CA ASP A 183 5.70 -9.69 -2.49
C ASP A 183 6.40 -10.41 -1.32
N VAL A 184 6.06 -10.06 -0.08
CA VAL A 184 6.68 -10.62 1.14
C VAL A 184 6.06 -11.95 1.56
N PHE A 185 4.75 -12.16 1.38
CA PHE A 185 4.04 -13.34 1.90
C PHE A 185 3.56 -14.31 0.82
N PRO A 186 3.73 -15.63 1.02
CA PRO A 186 3.17 -16.65 0.14
C PRO A 186 1.63 -16.63 0.17
N PRO A 187 0.95 -17.14 -0.87
CA PRO A 187 -0.50 -17.00 -1.03
C PRO A 187 -1.37 -17.42 0.17
N GLN A 188 -0.99 -18.47 0.91
CA GLN A 188 -1.71 -18.93 2.11
C GLN A 188 -1.66 -17.91 3.26
N ALA A 189 -0.50 -17.32 3.51
CA ALA A 189 -0.27 -16.40 4.63
C ALA A 189 -0.67 -14.96 4.29
N ARG A 190 -0.68 -14.61 2.99
CA ARG A 190 -0.99 -13.28 2.47
C ARG A 190 -2.30 -12.71 3.00
N GLY A 191 -3.35 -13.51 3.14
CA GLY A 191 -4.65 -13.05 3.67
C GLY A 191 -4.57 -12.49 5.10
N ALA A 192 -3.80 -13.15 5.98
CA ALA A 192 -3.59 -12.70 7.36
C ALA A 192 -2.64 -11.50 7.45
N ALA A 193 -1.62 -11.44 6.58
CA ALA A 193 -0.75 -10.26 6.50
C ALA A 193 -1.50 -9.03 5.95
N MET A 194 -2.41 -9.23 4.99
CA MET A 194 -3.25 -8.17 4.43
C MET A 194 -4.22 -7.59 5.45
N SER A 195 -4.79 -8.40 6.36
CA SER A 195 -5.68 -7.88 7.40
C SER A 195 -4.91 -7.04 8.43
N ILE A 196 -3.70 -7.45 8.82
CA ILE A 196 -2.81 -6.64 9.69
C ILE A 196 -2.44 -5.30 9.02
N TRP A 197 -2.15 -5.32 7.72
CA TRP A 197 -1.93 -4.08 6.97
C TRP A 197 -3.17 -3.19 6.93
N ALA A 198 -4.36 -3.76 6.71
CA ALA A 198 -5.61 -3.01 6.60
C ALA A 198 -6.03 -2.30 7.90
N VAL A 199 -5.52 -2.72 9.07
CA VAL A 199 -5.73 -2.01 10.35
C VAL A 199 -5.27 -0.55 10.28
N GLY A 200 -4.13 -0.26 9.64
CA GLY A 200 -3.59 1.09 9.50
C GLY A 200 -4.55 2.09 8.84
N PRO A 201 -4.98 1.89 7.57
CA PRO A 201 -5.90 2.79 6.91
C PRO A 201 -7.28 2.86 7.59
N LEU A 202 -7.74 1.77 8.22
CA LEU A 202 -9.04 1.73 8.92
C LEU A 202 -9.04 2.47 10.26
N LEU A 203 -7.93 2.47 11.00
CA LEU A 203 -7.83 3.21 12.26
C LEU A 203 -7.69 4.73 12.06
N GLY A 204 -7.12 5.17 10.93
CA GLY A 204 -6.93 6.59 10.62
C GLY A 204 -8.21 7.44 10.81
N PRO A 205 -9.33 7.14 10.12
CA PRO A 205 -10.58 7.89 10.23
C PRO A 205 -11.30 7.73 11.57
N VAL A 206 -10.95 6.73 12.37
CA VAL A 206 -11.51 6.52 13.72
C VAL A 206 -10.79 7.40 14.75
N ILE A 207 -9.45 7.40 14.71
CA ILE A 207 -8.61 8.13 15.68
C ILE A 207 -8.51 9.62 15.31
N GLY A 208 -8.45 9.93 14.01
CA GLY A 208 -8.22 11.29 13.50
C GLY A 208 -9.18 12.34 14.04
N PRO A 209 -10.51 12.21 13.84
CA PRO A 209 -11.46 13.21 14.30
C PRO A 209 -11.46 13.40 15.82
N VAL A 210 -11.18 12.34 16.59
CA VAL A 210 -11.03 12.40 18.06
C VAL A 210 -9.80 13.22 18.43
N ALA A 211 -8.63 12.87 17.89
CA ALA A 211 -7.38 13.60 18.13
C ALA A 211 -7.47 15.07 17.69
N GLY A 212 -8.05 15.33 16.52
CA GLY A 212 -8.26 16.68 16.00
C GLY A 212 -9.19 17.50 16.87
N GLY A 213 -10.29 16.90 17.35
CA GLY A 213 -11.23 17.56 18.25
C GLY A 213 -10.58 17.94 19.59
N PHE A 214 -9.71 17.10 20.14
CA PHE A 214 -8.92 17.46 21.34
C PHE A 214 -7.96 18.63 21.06
N LEU A 215 -7.21 18.60 19.95
CA LEU A 215 -6.28 19.69 19.59
C LEU A 215 -6.98 21.04 19.38
N VAL A 216 -8.16 21.02 18.76
CA VAL A 216 -9.04 22.18 18.52
C VAL A 216 -9.62 22.74 19.82
N CYS A 217 -9.87 21.89 20.81
CA CYS A 217 -10.51 22.26 22.07
C CYS A 217 -9.54 22.85 23.10
N VAL A 218 -8.24 22.53 23.03
CA VAL A 218 -7.21 23.08 23.93
C VAL A 218 -7.05 24.59 23.67
N PRO A 219 -7.35 25.46 24.65
CA PRO A 219 -7.05 26.87 24.51
C PRO A 219 -5.53 27.06 24.50
N LEU A 220 -5.01 27.66 23.44
CA LEU A 220 -3.68 28.24 23.48
C LEU A 220 -3.79 29.55 24.27
N GLU A 221 -3.37 29.54 25.54
CA GLU A 221 -3.13 30.80 26.26
C GLU A 221 -2.02 31.59 25.53
N PRO A 222 -2.18 32.91 25.36
CA PRO A 222 -1.28 33.76 24.58
C PRO A 222 0.04 34.12 25.28
#